data_AF-A0A5R2N8F5-F1
#
_entry.id   AF-A0A5R2N8F5-F1
#
_cell.length_a   1.000
_cell.length_b   1.000
_cell.length_c   1.000
_cell.angle_alpha   90.00
_cell.angle_beta   90.00
_cell.angle_gamma   90.00
#
_symmetry.space_group_name_H-M   'P 1'
#
loop_
_entity.id
_entity.type
_entity.pdbx_description
1 polymer ?
#
loop_
_entity_poly.entity_id
_entity_poly.type
_entity_poly.pdbx_seq_one_letter_code
_entity_poly.pdbx_strand_id
1 'polypeptide(L)'
;PFDALAAWMQRYAAFIAAKRGLAKALHSGDPAFDSLPGYFDQRLRPALRTLLDAAIAASEIRGDVDADELLGAVASLCMSAHNAGSGRAERMVALLVDGLRYGAKSS
;
A
#
# COMPACT_ATOMS: atom_id res chain seq x y z
N PRO A 1 -10.79 6.35 11.44
CA PRO A 1 -9.75 5.29 11.29
C PRO A 1 -9.16 5.19 9.87
N PHE A 2 -9.97 5.50 8.87
CA PHE A 2 -9.60 5.63 7.48
C PHE A 2 -8.41 6.58 7.27
N ASP A 3 -8.37 7.74 7.91
CA ASP A 3 -7.26 8.69 7.69
C ASP A 3 -5.91 8.09 8.12
N ALA A 4 -5.92 7.26 9.17
CA ALA A 4 -4.73 6.51 9.60
C ALA A 4 -4.35 5.43 8.57
N LEU A 5 -5.33 4.70 8.03
CA LEU A 5 -5.14 3.74 6.94
C LEU A 5 -4.58 4.44 5.69
N ALA A 6 -5.18 5.54 5.25
CA ALA A 6 -4.74 6.29 4.08
C ALA A 6 -3.32 6.82 4.24
N ALA A 7 -3.00 7.39 5.41
CA ALA A 7 -1.67 7.86 5.70
C ALA A 7 -0.66 6.70 5.81
N TRP A 8 -1.06 5.51 6.26
CA TRP A 8 -0.22 4.33 6.28
C TRP A 8 0.07 3.82 4.85
N MET A 9 -0.95 3.75 3.99
CA MET A 9 -0.81 3.33 2.59
C MET A 9 0.10 4.27 1.80
N GLN A 10 0.02 5.58 2.03
CA GLN A 10 0.92 6.57 1.42
C GLN A 10 2.37 6.38 1.88
N ARG A 11 2.60 6.10 3.17
CA ARG A 11 3.95 5.79 3.69
C ARG A 11 4.51 4.49 3.10
N TYR A 12 3.65 3.48 2.94
CA TYR A 12 4.03 2.23 2.28
C TYR A 12 4.44 2.46 0.82
N ALA A 13 3.67 3.24 0.06
CA ALA A 13 4.00 3.60 -1.31
C ALA A 13 5.34 4.37 -1.41
N ALA A 14 5.55 5.35 -0.51
CA ALA A 14 6.81 6.10 -0.43
C ALA A 14 8.00 5.19 -0.09
N PHE A 15 7.82 4.21 0.81
CA PHE A 15 8.84 3.22 1.13
C PHE A 15 9.26 2.37 -0.06
N ILE A 16 8.29 1.87 -0.85
CA ILE A 16 8.58 1.11 -2.08
C ILE A 16 9.33 1.98 -3.09
N ALA A 17 8.87 3.22 -3.29
CA ALA A 17 9.50 4.15 -4.21
C ALA A 17 10.95 4.46 -3.82
N ALA A 18 11.23 4.70 -2.53
CA ALA A 18 12.56 4.99 -2.02
C ALA A 18 13.51 3.78 -2.17
N LYS A 19 13.08 2.58 -1.78
CA LYS A 19 13.88 1.35 -1.93
C LYS A 19 14.29 1.12 -3.39
N ARG A 20 13.34 1.28 -4.31
CA ARG A 20 13.62 1.08 -5.74
C ARG A 20 14.52 2.17 -6.32
N GLY A 21 14.35 3.42 -5.89
CA GLY A 21 15.24 4.52 -6.28
C GLY A 21 16.70 4.20 -5.91
N LEU A 22 16.90 3.61 -4.74
CA LEU A 22 18.22 3.17 -4.27
C LEU A 22 18.77 2.00 -5.11
N ALA A 23 17.98 0.95 -5.38
CA ALA A 23 18.42 -0.17 -6.22
C ALA A 23 18.83 0.29 -7.63
N LYS A 24 18.06 1.20 -8.24
CA LYS A 24 18.38 1.82 -9.53
C LYS A 24 19.69 2.62 -9.49
N ALA A 25 19.89 3.44 -8.46
CA ALA A 25 21.12 4.22 -8.30
C ALA A 25 22.36 3.33 -8.16
N LEU A 26 22.20 2.15 -7.56
CA LEU A 26 23.26 1.17 -7.33
C LEU A 26 23.45 0.18 -8.50
N HIS A 27 22.76 0.34 -9.63
CA HIS A 27 22.85 -0.53 -10.83
C HIS A 27 22.69 -2.04 -10.53
N SER A 28 22.00 -2.39 -9.46
CA SER A 28 21.79 -3.78 -9.05
C SER A 28 20.52 -4.31 -9.72
N GLY A 29 20.65 -5.40 -10.50
CA GLY A 29 19.49 -6.20 -10.92
C GLY A 29 18.87 -6.80 -9.67
N ASP A 30 17.73 -6.27 -9.25
CA ASP A 30 17.40 -6.00 -7.85
C ASP A 30 17.19 -7.24 -6.92
N PRO A 31 18.17 -7.59 -6.06
CA PRO A 31 18.03 -8.61 -5.00
C PRO A 31 17.38 -8.04 -3.72
N ALA A 32 17.06 -6.75 -3.65
CA ALA A 32 16.51 -6.10 -2.46
C ALA A 32 15.06 -6.50 -2.15
N PHE A 33 14.45 -7.30 -3.04
CA PHE A 33 13.17 -7.97 -2.82
C PHE A 33 13.28 -9.37 -2.22
N ASP A 34 14.47 -9.98 -2.18
CA ASP A 34 14.60 -11.37 -1.72
C ASP A 34 14.43 -11.52 -0.20
N SER A 35 14.81 -10.49 0.57
CA SER A 35 14.64 -10.47 2.04
C SER A 35 13.33 -9.83 2.50
N LEU A 36 12.53 -9.30 1.57
CA LEU A 36 11.29 -8.59 1.86
C LEU A 36 10.13 -9.51 2.31
N PRO A 37 9.95 -10.76 1.82
CA PRO A 37 8.80 -11.59 2.17
C PRO A 37 8.63 -11.76 3.69
N GLY A 38 9.72 -12.07 4.41
CA GLY A 38 9.67 -12.23 5.87
C GLY A 38 9.35 -10.94 6.64
N TYR A 39 9.83 -9.78 6.17
CA TYR A 39 9.52 -8.49 6.78
C TYR A 39 8.07 -8.06 6.52
N PHE A 40 7.57 -8.33 5.31
CA PHE A 40 6.18 -8.09 4.94
C PHE A 40 5.22 -8.89 5.82
N ASP A 41 5.49 -10.18 5.98
CA ASP A 41 4.63 -11.10 6.72
C ASP A 41 4.64 -10.83 8.22
N GLN A 42 5.80 -10.48 8.79
CA GLN A 42 5.92 -10.29 10.24
C GLN A 42 5.52 -8.90 10.74
N ARG A 43 5.57 -7.85 9.88
CA ARG A 43 5.36 -6.46 10.34
C ARG A 43 4.33 -5.67 9.54
N LEU A 44 4.39 -5.70 8.21
CA LEU A 44 3.52 -4.85 7.39
C LEU A 44 2.10 -5.40 7.33
N ARG A 45 1.95 -6.71 7.11
CA ARG A 45 0.65 -7.38 7.04
C ARG A 45 -0.15 -7.28 8.35
N PRO A 46 0.41 -7.55 9.54
CA PRO A 46 -0.33 -7.38 10.80
C PRO A 46 -0.74 -5.92 11.05
N ALA A 47 0.14 -4.96 10.73
CA ALA A 47 -0.18 -3.54 10.91
C ALA A 47 -1.33 -3.09 9.99
N LEU A 48 -1.32 -3.52 8.72
CA LEU A 48 -2.40 -3.21 7.78
C LEU A 48 -3.72 -3.85 8.21
N ARG A 49 -3.69 -5.11 8.65
CA ARG A 49 -4.88 -5.80 9.18
C ARG A 49 -5.53 -5.02 10.31
N THR A 50 -4.76 -4.59 11.31
CA THR A 50 -5.29 -3.77 12.41
C THR A 50 -5.95 -2.48 11.94
N LEU A 51 -5.39 -1.82 10.91
CA LEU A 51 -5.95 -0.59 10.35
C LEU A 51 -7.24 -0.85 9.56
N LEU A 52 -7.27 -1.93 8.78
CA LEU A 52 -8.45 -2.37 8.03
C LEU A 52 -9.58 -2.73 9.00
N ASP A 53 -9.31 -3.58 10.00
CA ASP A 53 -10.29 -4.01 11.00
C ASP A 53 -10.91 -2.80 11.72
N ALA A 54 -10.09 -1.83 12.12
CA ALA A 54 -10.57 -0.61 12.77
C ALA A 54 -11.44 0.27 11.85
N ALA A 55 -11.10 0.37 10.56
CA ALA A 55 -11.87 1.14 9.58
C ALA A 55 -13.18 0.43 9.16
N ILE A 56 -13.17 -0.90 9.08
CA ILE A 56 -14.34 -1.73 8.82
C ILE A 56 -15.31 -1.66 10.01
N ALA A 57 -14.80 -1.80 11.24
CA ALA A 57 -15.61 -1.72 12.46
C ALA A 57 -16.26 -0.34 12.65
N ALA A 58 -15.64 0.72 12.12
CA ALA A 58 -16.20 2.07 12.08
C ALA A 58 -17.13 2.32 10.88
N SER A 59 -17.37 1.32 10.02
CA SER A 59 -18.12 1.44 8.77
C SER A 59 -17.59 2.54 7.84
N GLU A 60 -16.30 2.86 7.92
CA GLU A 60 -15.66 3.89 7.07
C GLU A 60 -15.19 3.31 5.72
N ILE A 61 -15.03 1.99 5.62
CA ILE A 61 -14.67 1.25 4.40
C ILE A 61 -15.49 -0.03 4.22
N ARG A 62 -15.48 -0.58 3.00
CA ARG A 62 -16.04 -1.91 2.69
C ARG A 62 -15.30 -3.03 3.46
N GLY A 63 -16.04 -4.08 3.82
CA GLY A 63 -15.57 -5.17 4.69
C GLY A 63 -14.97 -6.39 4.00
N ASP A 64 -14.88 -6.38 2.68
CA ASP A 64 -14.46 -7.49 1.82
C ASP A 64 -13.08 -7.28 1.19
N VAL A 65 -12.20 -6.54 1.88
CA VAL A 65 -10.83 -6.24 1.43
C VAL A 65 -9.85 -7.14 2.15
N ASP A 66 -9.01 -7.86 1.39
CA ASP A 66 -7.89 -8.61 1.92
C ASP A 66 -6.62 -7.75 2.01
N ALA A 67 -5.88 -7.87 3.12
CA ALA A 67 -4.68 -7.08 3.37
C ALA A 67 -3.56 -7.39 2.37
N ASP A 68 -3.45 -8.63 1.90
CA ASP A 68 -2.38 -9.11 1.05
C ASP A 68 -2.61 -8.69 -0.39
N GLU A 69 -3.85 -8.78 -0.84
CA GLU A 69 -4.28 -8.23 -2.12
C GLU A 69 -4.03 -6.73 -2.19
N LEU A 70 -4.33 -5.99 -1.11
CA LEU A 70 -4.12 -4.55 -1.05
C LEU A 70 -2.64 -4.16 -1.05
N LEU A 71 -1.78 -4.90 -0.32
CA LEU A 71 -0.33 -4.75 -0.37
C LEU A 71 0.22 -4.99 -1.79
N GLY A 72 -0.20 -6.10 -2.41
CA GLY A 72 0.19 -6.46 -3.77
C GLY A 72 -0.25 -5.43 -4.81
N ALA A 73 -1.48 -4.92 -4.70
CA ALA A 73 -2.00 -3.88 -5.57
C ALA A 73 -1.16 -2.60 -5.52
N VAL A 74 -0.82 -2.12 -4.31
CA VAL A 74 0.02 -0.92 -4.16
C VAL A 74 1.44 -1.15 -4.66
N ALA A 75 2.04 -2.31 -4.39
CA ALA A 75 3.35 -2.65 -4.95
C ALA A 75 3.32 -2.61 -6.49
N SER A 76 2.30 -3.19 -7.12
CA SER A 76 2.12 -3.19 -8.57
C SER A 76 1.92 -1.79 -9.16
N LEU A 77 1.14 -0.94 -8.47
CA LEU A 77 0.96 0.47 -8.86
C LEU A 77 2.26 1.26 -8.80
N CYS A 78 3.05 1.09 -7.73
CA CYS A 78 4.37 1.70 -7.60
C CYS A 78 5.33 1.24 -8.71
N MET A 79 5.25 -0.05 -9.09
CA MET A 79 6.04 -0.61 -10.19
C MET A 79 5.65 0.01 -11.54
N SER A 80 4.36 0.04 -11.85
CA SER A 80 3.81 0.53 -13.12
C SER A 80 3.98 2.04 -13.33
N ALA A 81 3.96 2.83 -12.25
CA ALA A 81 4.14 4.27 -12.30
C ALA A 81 5.58 4.74 -12.56
N HIS A 82 6.56 3.82 -12.70
CA HIS A 82 8.00 4.13 -12.79
C HIS A 82 8.35 5.16 -13.87
N ASN A 83 7.74 5.02 -15.04
CA ASN A 83 8.13 5.79 -16.23
C ASN A 83 7.29 7.05 -16.43
N ALA A 84 6.36 7.35 -15.51
CA ALA A 84 5.25 8.24 -15.76
C ALA A 84 5.23 9.51 -14.90
N GLY A 85 6.41 9.90 -14.38
CA GLY A 85 6.62 11.14 -13.63
C GLY A 85 6.47 10.99 -12.12
N SER A 86 7.07 11.93 -11.39
CA SER A 86 6.98 11.99 -9.92
C SER A 86 5.52 12.16 -9.47
N GLY A 87 5.14 11.50 -8.37
CA GLY A 87 3.80 11.64 -7.80
C GLY A 87 2.72 10.73 -8.41
N ARG A 88 2.97 10.01 -9.52
CA ARG A 88 1.92 9.17 -10.12
C ARG A 88 1.54 7.99 -9.22
N ALA A 89 2.52 7.35 -8.59
CA ALA A 89 2.26 6.23 -7.69
C ALA A 89 1.41 6.68 -6.51
N GLU A 90 1.78 7.80 -5.87
CA GLU A 90 1.08 8.40 -4.73
C GLU A 90 -0.38 8.72 -5.08
N ARG A 91 -0.64 9.33 -6.25
CA ARG A 91 -1.99 9.63 -6.74
C ARG A 91 -2.82 8.37 -7.01
N MET A 92 -2.23 7.34 -7.60
CA MET A 92 -2.95 6.08 -7.86
C MET A 92 -3.24 5.30 -6.58
N VAL A 93 -2.32 5.34 -5.62
CA VAL A 93 -2.54 4.76 -4.29
C VAL A 93 -3.63 5.52 -3.55
N ALA A 94 -3.63 6.85 -3.61
CA ALA A 94 -4.71 7.66 -3.03
C ALA A 94 -6.07 7.28 -3.65
N LEU A 95 -6.15 7.19 -4.97
CA LEU A 95 -7.37 6.78 -5.68
C LEU A 95 -7.85 5.38 -5.27
N LEU A 96 -6.93 4.41 -5.16
CA LEU A 96 -7.26 3.05 -4.70
C LEU A 96 -7.82 3.06 -3.28
N VAL A 97 -7.18 3.82 -2.38
CA VAL A 97 -7.59 3.93 -0.98
C VAL A 97 -8.93 4.63 -0.84
N ASP A 98 -9.17 5.71 -1.59
CA ASP A 98 -10.47 6.40 -1.62
C ASP A 98 -11.59 5.46 -2.09
N GLY A 99 -11.28 4.56 -3.04
CA GLY A 99 -12.19 3.52 -3.51
C GLY A 99 -12.66 2.55 -2.42
N LEU A 100 -11.89 2.38 -1.32
CA LEU A 100 -12.29 1.53 -0.20
C LEU A 100 -13.55 2.05 0.53
N ARG A 101 -13.84 3.35 0.41
CA ARG A 101 -15.05 3.96 0.99
C ARG A 101 -16.31 3.57 0.22
N TYR A 102 -16.19 3.19 -1.05
CA TYR A 102 -17.35 2.80 -1.85
C TYR A 102 -17.85 1.42 -1.43
N GLY A 103 -19.15 1.32 -1.13
CA GLY A 103 -19.75 0.09 -0.61
C GLY A 103 -19.56 -0.13 0.89
N ALA A 104 -19.01 0.86 1.61
CA ALA A 104 -19.13 0.91 3.06
C ALA A 104 -20.64 0.96 3.40
N LYS A 105 -21.13 -0.04 4.13
CA LYS A 105 -22.53 -0.06 4.53
C LYS A 105 -22.75 1.05 5.55
N SER A 106 -23.41 2.12 5.14
CA SER A 106 -24.03 3.05 6.08
C SER A 106 -25.05 2.26 6.87
N SER A 107 -24.83 2.14 8.19
CA SER A 107 -25.84 1.55 9.07
C SER A 107 -27.07 2.43 9.17
#